data_AF-A0A6P9AV11-F1
#
_entry.id   AF-A0A6P9AV11-F1
#
_cell.length_a   1.000
_cell.length_b   1.000
_cell.length_c   1.000
_cell.angle_alpha   90.00
_cell.angle_beta   90.00
_cell.angle_gamma   90.00
#
_symmetry.space_group_name_H-M   'P 1'
#
loop_
_entity.id
_entity.type
_entity.pdbx_description
1 polymer ?
#
loop_
_entity_poly.entity_id
_entity_poly.type
_entity_poly.pdbx_seq_one_letter_code
_entity_poly.pdbx_strand_id
1 'polypeptide(L)'
;MLEGELRELGLQVIPFTIMKVIQLFETKNSRHSSMIVGNTGSGKTITWKALQATLCSLHRSGDAGFNLVRDYPLNPKAVSLGELYGEYNLSTNEWTDGILSSVMRTACA
;
A
#
# COMPACT_ATOMS: atom_id res chain seq x y z
N MET A 1 -16.52 10.95 -5.78
CA MET A 1 -15.05 10.95 -5.96
C MET A 1 -14.52 9.55 -6.23
N LEU A 2 -14.66 8.60 -5.29
CA LEU A 2 -14.24 7.20 -5.48
C LEU A 2 -14.75 6.56 -6.79
N GLU A 3 -16.03 6.73 -7.13
CA GLU A 3 -16.57 6.20 -8.39
C GLU A 3 -15.92 6.84 -9.64
N GLY A 4 -15.51 8.11 -9.54
CA GLY A 4 -14.76 8.80 -10.59
C GLY A 4 -13.38 8.17 -10.78
N GLU A 5 -12.64 7.99 -9.68
CA GLU A 5 -11.33 7.32 -9.69
C GLU A 5 -11.41 5.90 -10.25
N LEU A 6 -12.44 5.13 -9.89
CA LEU A 6 -12.64 3.79 -10.45
C LEU A 6 -12.84 3.83 -11.97
N ARG A 7 -13.57 4.82 -12.50
CA ARG A 7 -13.75 5.01 -13.95
C ARG A 7 -12.47 5.44 -14.64
N GLU A 8 -11.69 6.34 -14.03
CA GLU A 8 -10.39 6.77 -14.56
C GLU A 8 -9.37 5.62 -14.62
N LEU A 9 -9.45 4.69 -13.67
CA LEU A 9 -8.68 3.44 -13.68
C LEU A 9 -9.21 2.40 -14.69
N GLY A 10 -10.25 2.70 -15.46
CA GLY A 10 -10.86 1.79 -16.44
C GLY A 10 -11.63 0.63 -15.81
N LEU A 11 -12.10 0.78 -14.57
CA LEU A 11 -12.78 -0.27 -13.82
C LEU A 11 -14.30 -0.10 -13.84
N GLN A 12 -15.00 -1.23 -13.78
CA GLN A 12 -16.44 -1.22 -13.57
C GLN A 12 -16.77 -0.81 -12.13
N VAL A 13 -17.63 0.20 -12.00
CA VAL A 13 -18.15 0.64 -10.69
C VAL A 13 -19.17 -0.38 -10.21
N ILE A 14 -18.72 -1.30 -9.35
CA ILE A 14 -19.57 -2.30 -8.71
C ILE A 14 -19.70 -2.00 -7.20
N PRO A 15 -20.89 -2.18 -6.59
CA PRO A 15 -21.10 -1.92 -5.16
C PRO A 15 -20.12 -2.67 -4.25
N PHE A 16 -19.76 -3.90 -4.64
CA PHE A 16 -18.78 -4.71 -3.91
C PHE A 16 -17.41 -4.01 -3.79
N THR A 17 -16.90 -3.43 -4.88
CA THR A 17 -15.61 -2.75 -4.88
C THR A 17 -15.65 -1.49 -4.01
N ILE A 18 -16.70 -0.68 -4.15
CA ILE A 18 -16.88 0.53 -3.34
C ILE A 18 -16.90 0.17 -1.85
N MET A 19 -17.72 -0.82 -1.46
CA MET A 19 -17.81 -1.27 -0.08
C MET A 19 -16.45 -1.74 0.46
N LYS A 20 -15.68 -2.50 -0.32
CA LYS A 20 -14.36 -2.98 0.10
C LYS A 20 -13.34 -1.86 0.25
N VAL A 21 -13.40 -0.83 -0.58
CA VAL A 21 -12.54 0.36 -0.47
C VAL A 21 -12.86 1.14 0.81
N ILE A 22 -14.14 1.33 1.12
CA ILE A 22 -14.58 2.02 2.35
C ILE A 22 -14.16 1.22 3.58
N GLN A 23 -14.39 -0.10 3.60
CA GLN A 23 -13.94 -0.98 4.70
C GLN A 23 -12.42 -0.90 4.94
N LEU A 24 -11.63 -0.85 3.86
CA LEU A 24 -10.18 -0.69 3.96
C LEU A 24 -9.80 0.67 4.54
N PHE A 25 -10.48 1.76 4.14
CA PHE A 25 -10.26 3.09 4.69
C PHE A 25 -10.53 3.16 6.20
N GLU A 26 -11.68 2.64 6.64
CA GLU A 26 -12.06 2.60 8.06
C GLU A 26 -11.07 1.76 8.89
N THR A 27 -10.65 0.61 8.34
CA THR A 27 -9.67 -0.27 9.00
C THR A 27 -8.32 0.42 9.11
N LYS A 28 -7.85 1.09 8.04
CA LYS A 28 -6.59 1.84 8.03
C LYS A 28 -6.59 3.00 9.03
N ASN A 29 -7.73 3.67 9.22
CA ASN A 29 -7.85 4.74 10.21
C ASN A 29 -7.77 4.21 11.65
N SER A 30 -8.15 2.95 11.87
CA SER A 30 -8.13 2.32 13.20
C SER A 30 -6.85 1.54 13.50
N ARG A 31 -6.08 1.15 12.48
CA ARG A 31 -4.92 0.26 12.58
C ARG A 31 -3.82 0.67 11.60
N HIS A 32 -2.58 0.74 12.08
CA HIS A 32 -1.41 1.04 11.23
C HIS A 32 -1.17 0.00 10.13
N SER A 33 -1.47 -1.27 10.43
CA SER A 33 -1.28 -2.40 9.52
C SER A 33 -2.61 -3.10 9.27
N SER A 34 -2.85 -3.50 8.03
CA SER A 34 -4.07 -4.19 7.60
C SER A 34 -3.73 -5.28 6.59
N MET A 35 -4.48 -6.38 6.61
CA MET A 35 -4.33 -7.46 5.64
C MET A 35 -5.57 -7.55 4.76
N ILE A 36 -5.38 -7.55 3.43
CA ILE A 36 -6.45 -7.77 2.46
C ILE A 36 -6.39 -9.21 1.99
N VAL A 37 -7.38 -10.02 2.37
CA VAL A 37 -7.40 -11.48 2.12
C VAL A 37 -8.53 -11.84 1.15
N GLY A 38 -8.28 -12.84 0.30
CA GLY A 38 -9.26 -13.37 -0.66
C GLY A 38 -8.60 -14.16 -1.79
N ASN A 39 -9.39 -14.82 -2.62
CA ASN A 39 -8.93 -15.63 -3.75
C ASN A 39 -8.25 -14.78 -4.85
N THR A 40 -7.44 -15.39 -5.70
CA THR A 40 -6.89 -14.72 -6.89
C THR A 40 -8.01 -14.14 -7.75
N GLY A 41 -7.82 -12.91 -8.25
CA GLY A 41 -8.85 -12.21 -9.03
C GLY A 41 -9.97 -11.54 -8.20
N SER A 42 -9.98 -11.66 -6.86
CA SER A 42 -11.05 -11.09 -6.01
C SER A 42 -10.99 -9.57 -5.78
N GLY A 43 -10.25 -8.81 -6.60
CA GLY A 43 -10.18 -7.35 -6.50
C GLY A 43 -9.24 -6.78 -5.43
N LYS A 44 -8.44 -7.60 -4.71
CA LYS A 44 -7.55 -7.11 -3.63
C LYS A 44 -6.64 -5.96 -4.05
N THR A 45 -5.96 -6.11 -5.20
CA THR A 45 -5.06 -5.09 -5.75
C THR A 45 -5.82 -3.82 -6.14
N ILE A 46 -7.01 -3.99 -6.69
CA ILE A 46 -7.87 -2.87 -7.08
C ILE A 46 -8.34 -2.10 -5.85
N THR A 47 -8.71 -2.78 -4.76
CA THR A 47 -9.20 -2.14 -3.54
C THR A 47 -8.19 -1.14 -2.97
N TRP A 48 -6.93 -1.53 -2.77
CA TRP A 48 -5.95 -0.61 -2.18
C TRP A 48 -5.48 0.47 -3.18
N LYS A 49 -5.41 0.16 -4.48
CA LYS A 49 -5.07 1.16 -5.52
C LYS A 49 -6.16 2.22 -5.67
N ALA A 50 -7.43 1.81 -5.67
CA ALA A 50 -8.55 2.74 -5.73
C ALA A 50 -8.61 3.64 -4.49
N LEU A 51 -8.31 3.08 -3.30
CA LEU A 51 -8.17 3.89 -2.08
C LEU A 51 -7.04 4.91 -2.20
N GLN A 52 -5.85 4.49 -2.63
CA GLN A 52 -4.71 5.37 -2.85
C GLN A 52 -5.03 6.52 -3.81
N ALA A 53 -5.61 6.21 -4.97
CA ALA A 53 -6.01 7.20 -5.97
C ALA A 53 -6.99 8.22 -5.39
N THR A 54 -8.01 7.73 -4.67
CA THR A 54 -9.01 8.58 -4.00
C THR A 54 -8.38 9.51 -2.96
N LEU A 55 -7.48 9.00 -2.11
CA LEU A 55 -6.81 9.81 -1.08
C LEU A 55 -5.90 10.88 -1.71
N CYS A 56 -5.16 10.53 -2.76
CA CYS A 56 -4.33 11.47 -3.50
C CYS A 56 -5.16 12.55 -4.22
N SER A 57 -6.30 12.16 -4.79
CA SER A 57 -7.23 13.08 -5.45
C SER A 57 -7.87 14.06 -4.46
N LEU A 58 -8.29 13.58 -3.29
CA LEU A 58 -8.80 14.41 -2.19
C LEU A 58 -7.75 15.43 -1.73
N HIS A 59 -6.51 14.98 -1.51
CA HIS A 59 -5.41 15.88 -1.16
C HIS A 59 -5.19 16.96 -2.22
N ARG A 60 -5.20 16.61 -3.51
CA ARG A 60 -5.04 17.57 -4.62
C ARG A 60 -6.21 18.54 -4.75
N SER A 61 -7.41 18.15 -4.32
CA SER A 61 -8.58 19.03 -4.29
C SER A 61 -8.56 20.07 -3.16
N GLY A 62 -7.51 20.05 -2.32
CA GLY A 62 -7.32 21.01 -1.23
C GLY A 62 -7.95 20.60 0.10
N ASP A 63 -8.41 19.35 0.23
CA ASP A 63 -8.90 18.82 1.51
C ASP A 63 -7.71 18.50 2.44
N ALA A 64 -7.52 19.35 3.45
CA ALA A 64 -6.44 19.24 4.42
C ALA A 64 -6.52 17.98 5.29
N GLY A 65 -7.65 17.25 5.29
CA GLY A 65 -7.80 15.99 6.01
C GLY A 65 -7.09 14.80 5.37
N PHE A 66 -6.61 14.93 4.13
CA PHE A 66 -6.05 13.84 3.35
C PHE A 66 -4.61 14.11 2.91
N ASN A 67 -3.83 13.02 2.80
CA ASN A 67 -2.41 13.06 2.43
C ASN A 67 -2.16 12.25 1.16
N LEU A 68 -1.09 12.61 0.43
CA LEU A 68 -0.58 11.77 -0.66
C LEU A 68 -0.14 10.41 -0.12
N VAL A 69 -0.52 9.36 -0.84
CA VAL A 69 -0.16 7.99 -0.50
C VAL A 69 0.78 7.43 -1.56
N ARG A 70 1.95 6.96 -1.11
CA ARG A 70 2.93 6.24 -1.93
C ARG A 70 2.92 4.76 -1.56
N ASP A 71 3.03 3.90 -2.56
CA ASP A 71 3.12 2.45 -2.41
C ASP A 71 4.51 1.94 -2.82
N TYR A 72 4.98 0.91 -2.12
CA TYR A 72 6.23 0.21 -2.40
C TYR A 72 5.92 -1.29 -2.50
N PRO A 73 5.43 -1.76 -3.66
CA PRO A 73 5.05 -3.16 -3.83
C PRO A 73 6.28 -4.07 -3.76
N LEU A 74 6.18 -5.12 -2.94
CA LEU A 74 7.27 -6.06 -2.71
C LEU A 74 6.73 -7.49 -2.67
N ASN A 75 7.42 -8.42 -3.32
CA ASN A 75 7.17 -9.86 -3.17
C ASN A 75 8.18 -10.43 -2.15
N PRO A 76 7.79 -10.63 -0.88
CA PRO A 76 8.73 -11.07 0.15
C PRO A 76 9.24 -12.50 -0.06
N LYS A 77 8.57 -13.31 -0.90
CA LYS A 77 9.02 -14.66 -1.23
C LYS A 77 10.00 -14.72 -2.40
N ALA A 78 10.23 -13.60 -3.09
CA ALA A 78 11.18 -13.52 -4.19
C ALA A 78 12.60 -13.13 -3.73
N VAL A 79 12.77 -12.83 -2.43
CA VAL A 79 14.03 -12.40 -1.82
C VAL A 79 14.32 -13.24 -0.59
N SER A 80 15.59 -13.33 -0.21
CA SER A 80 16.00 -13.97 1.03
C SER A 80 15.60 -13.13 2.26
N LEU A 81 15.59 -13.75 3.44
CA LEU A 81 15.33 -13.02 4.69
C LEU A 81 16.41 -11.98 4.98
N GLY A 82 17.66 -12.27 4.64
CA GLY A 82 18.77 -11.32 4.79
C GLY A 82 18.62 -10.10 3.87
N GLU A 83 18.24 -10.29 2.61
CA GLU A 83 17.94 -9.17 1.70
C GLU A 83 16.69 -8.38 2.12
N LEU A 84 15.68 -9.06 2.68
CA LEU A 84 14.43 -8.42 3.08
C LEU A 84 14.59 -7.55 4.33
N TYR A 85 15.20 -8.11 5.38
CA TYR A 85 15.29 -7.49 6.71
C TYR A 85 16.67 -6.89 7.03
N GLY A 86 17.69 -7.24 6.27
CA GLY A 86 19.09 -7.00 6.59
C GLY A 86 19.71 -8.20 7.27
N GLU A 87 21.03 -8.32 7.14
CA GLU A 87 21.80 -9.38 7.77
C GLU A 87 23.14 -8.86 8.31
N TYR A 88 23.60 -9.54 9.36
CA TYR A 88 24.90 -9.28 9.96
C TYR A 88 25.91 -10.30 9.46
N ASN A 89 26.98 -9.83 8.82
CA ASN A 89 28.04 -10.69 8.34
C ASN A 89 29.09 -10.88 9.44
N LEU A 90 29.14 -12.07 10.05
CA LEU A 90 30.09 -12.40 11.11
C LEU A 90 31.56 -12.41 10.66
N SER A 91 31.82 -12.60 9.35
CA SER A 91 33.20 -12.60 8.83
C SER A 91 33.77 -11.19 8.68
N THR A 92 32.93 -10.21 8.33
CA THR A 92 33.35 -8.80 8.18
C THR A 92 32.98 -7.95 9.39
N ASN A 93 32.14 -8.46 10.30
CA ASN A 93 31.52 -7.73 11.41
C ASN A 93 30.66 -6.53 10.95
N GLU A 94 30.13 -6.57 9.73
CA GLU A 94 29.34 -5.49 9.14
C GLU A 94 27.85 -5.82 9.06
N TRP A 95 27.04 -4.77 9.19
CA TRP A 95 25.60 -4.83 8.97
C TRP A 95 25.27 -4.42 7.53
N THR A 96 24.52 -5.27 6.82
CA THR A 96 23.95 -4.93 5.51
C THR A 96 22.48 -4.63 5.68
N ASP A 97 22.04 -3.47 5.18
CA ASP A 97 20.64 -3.07 5.26
C ASP A 97 19.75 -3.82 4.27
N GLY A 98 18.58 -4.22 4.76
CA GLY A 98 17.55 -4.85 3.95
C GLY A 98 16.71 -3.87 3.14
N ILE A 99 15.92 -4.43 2.23
CA ILE A 99 14.96 -3.70 1.40
C ILE A 99 13.96 -2.93 2.29
N LEU A 100 13.45 -3.55 3.36
CA LEU A 100 12.45 -2.92 4.22
C LEU A 100 13.00 -1.69 4.96
N SER A 101 14.22 -1.76 5.50
CA SER A 101 14.85 -0.62 6.21
C SER A 101 15.19 0.51 5.23
N SER A 102 15.64 0.17 4.02
CA SER A 102 15.90 1.13 2.94
C SER A 102 14.64 1.87 2.48
N VAL A 103 13.54 1.15 2.24
CA VAL A 103 12.24 1.74 1.87
C VAL A 103 11.73 2.65 2.99
N MET A 104 11.82 2.23 4.26
CA MET A 104 11.35 3.03 5.38
C MET A 104 12.11 4.36 5.49
N ARG A 105 13.44 4.36 5.33
CA ARG A 105 14.23 5.60 5.29
C ARG A 105 13.83 6.51 4.14
N THR A 106 13.57 5.95 2.96
CA THR A 106 13.13 6.73 1.80
C THR A 106 11.73 7.32 2.00
N ALA A 107 10.85 6.62 2.70
CA ALA A 107 9.48 7.07 2.97
C ALA A 107 9.39 8.13 4.09
N CYS A 108 10.34 8.14 5.03
CA CYS A 108 10.34 9.04 6.18
C CYS A 108 11.36 10.18 6.12
N ALA A 109 12.19 10.23 5.08
CA ALA A 109 13.08 11.35 4.79
C ALA A 109 12.31 12.53 4.19
#